data_AF-A0AAF1C0C8-F1
#
_entry.id   AF-A0AAF1C0C8-F1
#
_cell.length_a   1.000
_cell.length_b   1.000
_cell.length_c   1.000
_cell.angle_alpha   90.00
_cell.angle_beta   90.00
_cell.angle_gamma   90.00
#
_symmetry.space_group_name_H-M   'P 1'
#
loop_
_entity.id
_entity.type
_entity.pdbx_description
1 polymer ?
#
loop_
_entity_poly.entity_id
_entity_poly.type
_entity_poly.pdbx_seq_one_letter_code
_entity_poly.pdbx_strand_id
1 'polypeptide(L)'
;MSLIFAQWNPEYYTGNKKVDEEHRQLFEIVNELHDAMKKGHGKDVLQQTLDKLIKYTIQHFTDEEMFMLSKRYPRYQEHKKIHQELTQKVKELRNKFIAGNVNINIELLHFLNQWLAHHIKGEDFKLFKYIREQEKLKSKSLIN
;
A
#
# COMPACT_ATOMS: atom_id res chain seq x y z
N MET A 1 9.90 5.58 -23.73
CA MET A 1 10.12 4.98 -22.40
C MET A 1 9.19 5.66 -21.41
N SER A 2 8.33 4.91 -20.71
CA SER A 2 7.61 5.45 -19.55
C SER A 2 8.62 5.74 -18.44
N LEU A 3 8.54 6.92 -17.83
CA LEU A 3 9.36 7.28 -16.68
C LEU A 3 8.71 6.65 -15.44
N ILE A 4 9.50 5.92 -14.66
CA ILE A 4 9.05 5.38 -13.37
C ILE A 4 8.84 6.56 -12.41
N PHE A 5 7.60 6.76 -11.96
CA PHE A 5 7.25 7.82 -11.00
C PHE A 5 7.39 7.34 -9.56
N ALA A 6 6.86 6.14 -9.26
CA ALA A 6 6.93 5.49 -7.97
C ALA A 6 7.91 4.30 -8.07
N GLN A 7 9.08 4.43 -7.47
CA GLN A 7 10.14 3.42 -7.57
C GLN A 7 10.08 2.44 -6.40
N TRP A 8 10.04 1.14 -6.70
CA TRP A 8 10.29 0.09 -5.70
C TRP A 8 11.79 -0.01 -5.41
N ASN A 9 12.16 0.21 -4.15
CA ASN A 9 13.54 0.19 -3.68
C ASN A 9 13.78 -0.96 -2.68
N PRO A 10 15.04 -1.43 -2.53
CA PRO A 10 15.37 -2.48 -1.55
C PRO A 10 14.99 -2.18 -0.10
N GLU A 11 14.89 -0.90 0.25
CA GLU A 11 14.47 -0.42 1.57
C GLU A 11 13.00 -0.72 1.92
N TYR A 12 12.19 -1.20 0.97
CA TYR A 12 10.79 -1.59 1.22
C TYR A 12 10.62 -3.08 1.50
N TYR A 13 11.68 -3.89 1.40
CA TYR A 13 11.58 -5.33 1.67
C TYR A 13 11.27 -5.57 3.15
N THR A 14 10.09 -6.13 3.41
CA THR A 14 9.65 -6.59 4.71
C THR A 14 10.24 -7.97 5.06
N GLY A 15 10.71 -8.71 4.06
CA GLY A 15 11.17 -10.10 4.20
C GLY A 15 10.04 -11.12 4.17
N ASN A 16 8.79 -10.67 4.01
CA ASN A 16 7.66 -11.53 3.69
C ASN A 16 7.35 -11.42 2.19
N LYS A 17 7.62 -12.50 1.44
CA LYS A 17 7.49 -12.53 -0.02
C LYS A 17 6.09 -12.15 -0.53
N LYS A 18 5.02 -12.54 0.19
CA LYS A 18 3.65 -12.23 -0.23
C LYS A 18 3.40 -10.72 -0.13
N VAL A 19 3.76 -10.13 0.99
CA VAL A 19 3.59 -8.69 1.24
C VAL A 19 4.50 -7.85 0.34
N ASP A 20 5.74 -8.28 0.12
CA ASP A 20 6.67 -7.58 -0.77
C ASP A 20 6.16 -7.55 -2.23
N GLU A 21 5.48 -8.62 -2.68
CA GLU A 21 4.84 -8.65 -4.00
C GLU A 21 3.60 -7.76 -4.07
N GLU A 22 2.76 -7.76 -3.01
CA GLU A 22 1.61 -6.85 -2.92
C GLU A 22 2.06 -5.38 -2.94
N HIS A 23 3.11 -5.03 -2.20
CA HIS A 23 3.66 -3.67 -2.24
C HIS A 23 4.14 -3.31 -3.64
N ARG A 24 4.94 -4.18 -4.28
CA ARG A 24 5.39 -3.95 -5.66
C ARG A 24 4.23 -3.68 -6.61
N GLN A 25 3.16 -4.47 -6.51
CA GLN A 25 2.00 -4.29 -7.36
C GLN A 25 1.30 -2.94 -7.10
N LEU A 26 1.27 -2.45 -5.85
CA LEU A 26 0.77 -1.11 -5.53
C LEU A 26 1.62 -0.01 -6.19
N PHE A 27 2.94 -0.10 -6.14
CA PHE A 27 3.85 0.82 -6.84
C PHE A 27 3.62 0.79 -8.36
N GLU A 28 3.43 -0.39 -8.93
CA GLU A 28 3.12 -0.55 -10.36
C GLU A 28 1.80 0.13 -10.73
N ILE A 29 0.74 -0.01 -9.93
CA ILE A 29 -0.55 0.64 -10.20
C ILE A 29 -0.43 2.18 -10.11
N VAL A 30 0.38 2.71 -9.18
CA VAL A 30 0.66 4.16 -9.11
C VAL A 30 1.38 4.62 -10.39
N ASN A 31 2.31 3.83 -10.91
CA ASN A 31 2.97 4.13 -12.18
C ASN A 31 2.01 4.06 -13.38
N GLU A 32 1.09 3.09 -13.41
CA GLU A 32 0.04 3.01 -14.43
C GLU A 32 -0.84 4.27 -14.42
N LEU A 33 -1.17 4.78 -13.23
CA LEU A 33 -1.98 5.99 -13.09
C LEU A 33 -1.23 7.24 -13.59
N HIS A 34 0.05 7.35 -13.24
CA HIS A 34 0.91 8.42 -13.75
C HIS A 34 1.05 8.37 -15.28
N ASP A 35 1.24 7.18 -15.85
CA ASP A 35 1.36 7.00 -17.29
C ASP A 35 0.07 7.36 -18.03
N ALA A 36 -1.09 6.94 -17.51
CA ALA A 36 -2.39 7.30 -18.06
C ALA A 36 -2.60 8.82 -18.05
N MET A 37 -2.23 9.49 -16.95
CA MET A 37 -2.27 10.95 -16.83
C MET A 37 -1.35 11.61 -17.86
N LYS A 38 -0.09 11.16 -17.99
CA LYS A 38 0.90 11.74 -18.89
C LYS A 38 0.55 11.58 -20.37
N LYS A 39 -0.06 10.45 -20.74
CA LYS A 39 -0.51 10.16 -22.11
C LYS A 39 -1.82 10.89 -22.47
N GLY A 40 -2.40 11.64 -21.54
CA GLY A 40 -3.67 12.34 -21.77
C GLY A 40 -4.83 11.36 -21.99
N HIS A 41 -4.80 10.18 -21.35
CA HIS A 41 -5.92 9.26 -21.43
C HIS A 41 -7.19 9.89 -20.83
N GLY A 42 -8.34 9.50 -21.39
CA GLY A 42 -9.64 10.02 -20.96
C GLY A 42 -9.98 9.68 -19.50
N LYS A 43 -10.99 10.40 -18.98
CA LYS A 43 -11.49 10.26 -17.59
C LYS A 43 -11.81 8.82 -17.21
N ASP A 44 -12.36 8.03 -18.13
CA ASP A 44 -12.73 6.63 -17.88
C ASP A 44 -11.53 5.75 -17.57
N VAL A 45 -10.41 5.92 -18.28
CA VAL A 45 -9.19 5.14 -18.06
C VAL A 45 -8.57 5.51 -16.71
N LEU A 46 -8.52 6.80 -16.40
CA LEU A 46 -8.06 7.30 -15.10
C LEU A 46 -8.92 6.77 -13.95
N GLN A 47 -10.24 6.74 -14.14
CA GLN A 47 -11.17 6.18 -13.15
C GLN A 47 -10.92 4.68 -12.94
N GLN A 48 -10.77 3.91 -14.02
CA GLN A 48 -10.52 2.46 -13.93
C GLN A 48 -9.21 2.17 -13.20
N THR A 49 -8.14 2.92 -13.47
CA THR A 49 -6.86 2.74 -12.77
C THR A 49 -6.96 3.14 -11.30
N LEU A 50 -7.71 4.20 -10.97
CA LEU A 50 -7.97 4.58 -9.58
C LEU A 50 -8.80 3.52 -8.83
N ASP A 51 -9.81 2.93 -9.49
CA ASP A 51 -10.61 1.85 -8.94
C ASP A 51 -9.77 0.58 -8.71
N LYS A 52 -8.85 0.28 -9.64
CA LYS A 52 -7.86 -0.80 -9.49
C LYS A 52 -6.97 -0.55 -8.26
N LEU A 53 -6.46 0.68 -8.09
CA LEU A 53 -5.64 1.04 -6.93
C LEU A 53 -6.40 0.83 -5.62
N ILE A 54 -7.61 1.39 -5.50
CA ILE A 54 -8.43 1.26 -4.29
C ILE A 54 -8.71 -0.20 -3.96
N LYS A 55 -9.11 -0.99 -4.97
CA LYS A 55 -9.41 -2.41 -4.78
C LYS A 55 -8.18 -3.16 -4.27
N TYR A 56 -7.02 -2.91 -4.88
CA TYR A 56 -5.78 -3.59 -4.51
C TYR A 56 -5.28 -3.18 -3.12
N THR A 57 -5.38 -1.90 -2.77
CA THR A 57 -5.07 -1.38 -1.42
C THR A 57 -5.95 -2.04 -0.35
N ILE A 58 -7.26 -2.14 -0.59
CA ILE A 58 -8.18 -2.80 0.36
C ILE A 58 -7.84 -4.27 0.53
N GLN A 59 -7.53 -4.96 -0.58
CA GLN A 59 -7.15 -6.37 -0.54
C GLN A 59 -5.87 -6.57 0.28
N HIS A 60 -4.83 -5.81 -0.01
CA HIS A 60 -3.56 -5.84 0.71
C HIS A 60 -3.75 -5.61 2.22
N PHE A 61 -4.48 -4.56 2.63
CA PHE A 61 -4.77 -4.32 4.04
C PHE A 61 -5.56 -5.45 4.69
N THR A 62 -6.51 -6.04 3.96
CA THR A 62 -7.27 -7.18 4.46
C THR A 62 -6.36 -8.39 4.70
N ASP A 63 -5.47 -8.69 3.76
CA ASP A 63 -4.48 -9.76 3.86
C ASP A 63 -3.53 -9.55 5.05
N GLU A 64 -3.00 -8.34 5.21
CA GLU A 64 -2.12 -7.99 6.31
C GLU A 64 -2.85 -8.00 7.66
N GLU A 65 -4.07 -7.49 7.74
CA GLU A 65 -4.90 -7.54 8.96
C GLU A 65 -5.18 -8.98 9.40
N MET A 66 -5.52 -9.87 8.47
CA MET A 66 -5.68 -11.30 8.76
C MET A 66 -4.36 -11.90 9.25
N PHE A 67 -3.24 -11.52 8.63
CA PHE A 67 -1.93 -11.98 9.05
C PHE A 67 -1.55 -11.49 10.45
N MET A 68 -1.79 -10.21 10.77
CA MET A 68 -1.61 -9.62 12.10
C MET A 68 -2.40 -10.37 13.18
N LEU A 69 -3.67 -10.66 12.90
CA LEU A 69 -4.53 -11.44 13.80
C LEU A 69 -3.97 -12.84 14.03
N SER A 70 -3.55 -13.54 12.97
CA SER A 70 -2.97 -14.88 13.06
C SER A 70 -1.69 -14.93 13.91
N LYS A 71 -0.92 -13.84 13.91
CA LYS A 71 0.34 -13.69 14.67
C LYS A 71 0.12 -13.05 16.04
N ARG A 72 -1.13 -12.72 16.42
CA ARG A 72 -1.48 -12.01 17.66
C ARG A 72 -0.65 -10.74 17.83
N TYR A 73 -0.52 -9.95 16.77
CA TYR A 73 0.27 -8.73 16.80
C TYR A 73 -0.35 -7.71 17.78
N PRO A 74 0.38 -7.26 18.81
CA PRO A 74 -0.19 -6.45 19.90
C PRO A 74 -0.70 -5.08 19.44
N ARG A 75 -0.18 -4.54 18.34
CA ARG A 75 -0.57 -3.22 17.81
C ARG A 75 -1.58 -3.29 16.66
N TYR A 76 -2.29 -4.42 16.52
CA TYR A 76 -3.28 -4.63 15.46
C TYR A 76 -4.30 -3.47 15.34
N GLN A 77 -4.87 -3.03 16.46
CA GLN A 77 -5.91 -1.98 16.44
C GLN A 77 -5.38 -0.64 15.93
N GLU A 78 -4.15 -0.27 16.33
CA GLU A 78 -3.49 0.94 15.86
C GLU A 78 -3.19 0.86 14.37
N HIS A 79 -2.65 -0.27 13.91
CA HIS A 79 -2.31 -0.48 12.51
C HIS A 79 -3.56 -0.47 11.61
N LYS A 80 -4.61 -1.21 12.00
CA LYS A 80 -5.90 -1.22 11.30
C LYS A 80 -6.52 0.17 11.18
N LYS A 81 -6.40 1.00 12.22
CA LYS A 81 -6.91 2.38 12.16
C LYS A 81 -6.23 3.19 11.05
N ILE A 82 -4.91 3.02 10.88
CA ILE A 82 -4.14 3.66 9.80
C ILE A 82 -4.63 3.18 8.42
N HIS A 83 -4.92 1.88 8.26
CA HIS A 83 -5.50 1.33 7.02
C HIS A 83 -6.87 1.94 6.71
N GLN A 84 -7.74 2.05 7.73
CA GLN A 84 -9.07 2.63 7.58
C GLN A 84 -9.00 4.10 7.18
N GLU A 85 -8.14 4.88 7.83
CA GLU A 85 -7.95 6.30 7.52
C GLU A 85 -7.46 6.52 6.08
N LEU A 86 -6.52 5.71 5.60
CA LEU A 86 -6.12 5.80 4.20
C LEU A 86 -7.25 5.39 3.27
N THR A 87 -7.85 4.22 3.50
CA THR A 87 -8.89 3.68 2.63
C THR A 87 -10.01 4.71 2.45
N GLN A 88 -10.37 5.40 3.53
CA GLN A 88 -11.34 6.49 3.49
C GLN A 88 -10.86 7.68 2.64
N LYS A 89 -9.63 8.16 2.83
CA LYS A 89 -9.05 9.26 2.03
C LYS A 89 -9.03 8.95 0.53
N VAL A 90 -8.63 7.73 0.13
CA VAL A 90 -8.57 7.35 -1.29
C VAL A 90 -9.98 7.22 -1.89
N LYS A 91 -10.95 6.69 -1.12
CA LYS A 91 -12.37 6.66 -1.54
C LYS A 91 -12.95 8.07 -1.73
N GLU A 92 -12.66 8.99 -0.83
CA GLU A 92 -13.10 10.39 -0.95
C GLU A 92 -12.52 11.07 -2.19
N LEU A 93 -11.23 10.87 -2.47
CA LEU A 93 -10.57 11.35 -3.67
C LEU A 93 -11.24 10.82 -4.94
N ARG A 94 -11.52 9.52 -4.99
CA ARG A 94 -12.23 8.89 -6.10
C ARG A 94 -13.63 9.47 -6.29
N ASN A 95 -14.39 9.65 -5.22
CA ASN A 95 -15.73 10.23 -5.30
C ASN A 95 -15.69 11.67 -5.81
N LYS A 96 -14.73 12.49 -5.36
CA LYS A 96 -14.52 13.85 -5.86
C LYS A 96 -14.13 13.85 -7.34
N PHE A 97 -13.29 12.91 -7.77
CA PHE A 97 -12.86 12.77 -9.16
C PHE A 97 -14.03 12.41 -10.08
N ILE A 98 -14.85 11.42 -9.69
CA ILE A 98 -16.05 11.01 -10.43
C ILE A 98 -17.01 12.18 -10.56
N ALA A 99 -17.25 12.91 -9.47
CA ALA A 99 -18.10 14.11 -9.47
C ALA A 99 -17.56 15.28 -10.32
N GLY A 100 -16.32 15.22 -10.79
CA GLY A 100 -15.68 16.31 -11.53
C GLY A 100 -15.19 17.46 -10.65
N ASN A 101 -15.17 17.27 -9.33
CA ASN A 101 -14.74 18.28 -8.36
C ASN A 101 -13.22 18.38 -8.23
N VAL A 102 -12.49 17.35 -8.68
CA VAL A 102 -11.03 17.32 -8.72
C VAL A 102 -10.55 16.60 -9.97
N ASN A 103 -9.38 16.97 -10.46
CA ASN A 103 -8.65 16.22 -11.49
C ASN A 103 -7.57 15.36 -10.83
N ILE A 104 -7.22 14.24 -11.46
CA ILE A 104 -5.99 13.53 -11.11
C ILE A 104 -4.82 14.41 -11.53
N ASN A 105 -4.00 14.80 -10.56
CA ASN A 105 -2.86 15.67 -10.76
C ASN A 105 -1.60 15.05 -10.13
N ILE A 106 -0.46 15.71 -10.35
CA ILE A 106 0.83 15.25 -9.83
C ILE A 106 0.88 15.23 -8.30
N GLU A 107 0.14 16.11 -7.63
CA GLU A 107 0.07 16.18 -6.16
C GLU A 107 -0.60 14.93 -5.58
N LEU A 108 -1.69 14.46 -6.18
CA LEU A 108 -2.34 13.21 -5.81
C LEU A 108 -1.39 12.02 -5.96
N LEU A 109 -0.69 11.94 -7.09
CA LEU A 109 0.29 10.87 -7.32
C LEU A 109 1.41 10.92 -6.28
N HIS A 110 1.89 12.12 -5.94
CA HIS A 110 2.89 12.30 -4.90
C HIS A 110 2.38 11.87 -3.53
N PHE A 111 1.16 12.26 -3.16
CA PHE A 111 0.50 11.81 -1.94
C PHE A 111 0.42 10.28 -1.85
N LEU A 112 -0.04 9.62 -2.92
CA LEU A 112 -0.14 8.16 -2.96
C LEU A 112 1.23 7.49 -2.78
N ASN A 113 2.25 7.94 -3.52
CA ASN A 113 3.60 7.41 -3.43
C ASN A 113 4.23 7.64 -2.04
N GLN A 114 4.11 8.85 -1.49
CA GLN A 114 4.61 9.17 -0.16
C GLN A 114 3.92 8.36 0.93
N TRP A 115 2.59 8.22 0.83
CA TRP A 115 1.83 7.44 1.79
C TRP A 115 2.29 5.98 1.77
N LEU A 116 2.40 5.38 0.60
CA LEU A 116 2.84 3.99 0.43
C LEU A 116 4.24 3.80 1.05
N ALA A 117 5.19 4.68 0.70
CA ALA A 117 6.55 4.60 1.20
C ALA A 117 6.62 4.79 2.73
N HIS A 118 5.85 5.73 3.28
CA HIS A 118 5.83 6.01 4.72
C HIS A 118 5.20 4.87 5.51
N HIS A 119 4.10 4.32 5.00
CA HIS A 119 3.40 3.19 5.62
C HIS A 119 4.30 1.96 5.69
N ILE A 120 4.91 1.58 4.56
CA ILE A 120 5.79 0.41 4.49
C ILE A 120 6.98 0.53 5.44
N LYS A 121 7.70 1.66 5.37
CA LYS A 121 8.87 1.91 6.22
C LYS A 121 8.52 2.12 7.68
N GLY A 122 7.27 2.47 7.98
CA GLY A 122 6.78 2.82 9.30
C GLY A 122 6.10 1.64 9.98
N GLU A 123 4.91 1.29 9.54
CA GLU A 123 4.02 0.36 10.24
C GLU A 123 4.31 -1.10 9.87
N ASP A 124 4.44 -1.42 8.58
CA ASP A 124 4.69 -2.79 8.12
C ASP A 124 6.05 -3.26 8.62
N PHE A 125 7.06 -2.38 8.56
CA PHE A 125 8.38 -2.68 9.13
C PHE A 125 8.33 -3.01 10.62
N LYS A 126 7.49 -2.33 11.42
CA LYS A 126 7.30 -2.68 12.84
C LYS A 126 6.65 -4.05 12.99
N LEU A 127 5.62 -4.35 12.18
CA LEU A 127 4.96 -5.65 12.17
C LEU A 127 5.94 -6.77 11.85
N PHE A 128 6.62 -6.69 10.72
CA PHE A 128 7.51 -7.76 10.25
C PHE A 128 8.77 -7.88 11.11
N LYS A 129 9.25 -6.79 11.72
CA LYS A 129 10.30 -6.87 12.74
C LYS A 129 9.83 -7.68 13.95
N TYR A 130 8.66 -7.36 14.51
CA TYR A 130 8.09 -8.09 15.64
C TYR A 130 7.94 -9.59 15.34
N ILE A 131 7.41 -9.94 14.16
CA ILE A 131 7.21 -11.34 13.78
C ILE A 131 8.54 -12.08 13.67
N ARG A 132 9.57 -11.49 13.04
CA ARG A 132 10.90 -12.11 12.97
C ARG A 132 11.51 -12.34 14.35
N GLU A 133 11.33 -11.41 15.28
CA GLU A 133 11.81 -11.55 16.65
C GLU A 133 11.08 -12.68 17.39
N GLN A 134 9.76 -12.78 17.23
CA GLN A 134 8.96 -13.89 17.80
C GLN A 134 9.38 -15.26 17.25
N GLU A 135 9.63 -15.35 15.94
CA GLU A 135 10.07 -16.61 15.30
C GLU A 135 11.47 -17.03 15.76
N LYS A 136 12.39 -16.08 15.93
CA LYS A 136 13.72 -16.34 16.51
C LYS A 136 13.65 -16.86 17.95
N LEU A 137 12.78 -16.29 18.78
CA LEU A 137 12.61 -16.72 20.17
C LEU A 137 12.06 -18.15 20.26
N LYS A 138 11.05 -18.48 19.44
CA LYS A 138 10.51 -19.84 19.36
C LYS A 138 11.53 -20.85 18.85
N SER A 139 12.33 -20.47 17.85
CA SER A 139 13.40 -21.34 17.35
C SER A 139 14.38 -21.67 18.47
N LYS A 140 14.85 -20.67 19.24
CA LYS A 140 15.79 -20.86 20.35
C LYS A 140 15.22 -21.71 21.50
N SER A 141 13.93 -21.61 21.79
CA SER A 141 13.29 -22.41 22.85
C SER A 141 13.07 -23.87 22.47
N LEU A 142 13.21 -24.25 21.19
CA LEU A 142 13.09 -25.63 20.72
C LEU A 142 14.43 -26.39 20.68
N ILE A 143 15.55 -25.66 20.83
CA ILE A 143 16.92 -26.22 20.78
C ILE A 143 17.56 -26.30 22.18
N ASN A 144 16.89 -25.79 23.21
CA ASN A 144 17.25 -25.88 24.62
C ASN A 144 16.22 -26.75 25.35
#